data_AF-K0S5Y5-F1
#
_entry.id   AF-K0S5Y5-F1
#
_cell.length_a   1.000
_cell.length_b   1.000
_cell.length_c   1.000
_cell.angle_alpha   90.00
_cell.angle_beta   90.00
_cell.angle_gamma   90.00
#
_symmetry.space_group_name_H-M   'P 1'
#
loop_
_entity.id
_entity.type
_entity.pdbx_description
1 polymer ?
#
loop_
_entity_poly.entity_id
_entity_poly.type
_entity_poly.pdbx_seq_one_letter_code
_entity_poly.pdbx_strand_id
1 'polypeptide(L)'
;MHTEAGVSLDSYHFGGDEAKNILLKYDNYPSELKQRPFSKSPACEAKAQAEPSFNIEKIANYWAGVVGKILAEEGINEMVAWQDGLTGTTKGDYTTPSVAVNLWDTIFWGATDTLVRESEAGFGIILSNPDFTYFDFPYEINVEERGYYWASRANSMYKVFTFAPENLPQNAETALNIQGNPYSVTTPEKP
;
A
#
# COMPACT_ATOMS: atom_id res chain seq x y z
N MET A 1 8.22 -0.78 -26.59
CA MET A 1 7.71 -2.07 -26.06
C MET A 1 6.19 -2.18 -26.15
N HIS A 2 5.39 -1.51 -25.31
CA HIS A 2 3.90 -1.58 -25.38
C HIS A 2 3.35 -1.24 -26.78
N THR A 3 3.82 -0.13 -27.36
CA THR A 3 3.50 0.28 -28.73
C THR A 3 3.89 -0.77 -29.78
N GLU A 4 5.07 -1.36 -29.66
CA GLU A 4 5.55 -2.41 -30.59
C GLU A 4 4.73 -3.71 -30.47
N ALA A 5 4.28 -4.02 -29.26
CA ALA A 5 3.42 -5.17 -28.98
C ALA A 5 1.95 -4.94 -29.40
N GLY A 6 1.56 -3.72 -29.76
CA GLY A 6 0.19 -3.37 -30.13
C GLY A 6 -0.78 -3.36 -28.94
N VAL A 7 -0.29 -3.19 -27.71
CA VAL A 7 -1.10 -3.13 -26.48
C VAL A 7 -0.76 -1.83 -25.75
N SER A 8 -1.76 -0.96 -25.54
CA SER A 8 -1.59 0.30 -24.81
C SER A 8 -1.12 0.07 -23.37
N LEU A 9 -0.33 1.01 -22.85
CA LEU A 9 -0.03 1.10 -21.43
C LEU A 9 -1.01 2.11 -20.81
N ASP A 10 -2.15 1.62 -20.33
CA ASP A 10 -3.21 2.49 -19.79
C ASP A 10 -3.02 2.82 -18.31
N SER A 11 -2.42 1.89 -17.56
CA SER A 11 -2.10 2.05 -16.14
C SER A 11 -0.63 1.76 -15.88
N TYR A 12 0.03 2.56 -15.05
CA TYR A 12 1.40 2.34 -14.61
C TYR A 12 1.46 2.18 -13.09
N HIS A 13 2.11 1.11 -12.62
CA HIS A 13 2.29 0.86 -11.20
C HIS A 13 3.58 1.53 -10.68
N PHE A 14 3.45 2.59 -9.89
CA PHE A 14 4.54 3.33 -9.24
C PHE A 14 5.29 2.50 -8.20
N GLY A 15 4.61 1.55 -7.56
CA GLY A 15 5.13 0.86 -6.37
C GLY A 15 4.84 1.73 -5.15
N GLY A 16 5.88 2.21 -4.47
CA GLY A 16 5.77 3.21 -3.40
C GLY A 16 5.63 2.64 -1.98
N ASP A 17 5.71 1.32 -1.82
CA ASP A 17 5.67 0.65 -0.53
C ASP A 17 6.91 0.96 0.33
N GLU A 18 6.67 1.12 1.62
CA GLU A 18 7.67 1.06 2.68
C GLU A 18 8.88 2.00 2.53
N ALA A 19 8.69 3.19 1.96
CA ALA A 19 9.71 4.23 1.86
C ALA A 19 10.04 4.88 3.23
N LYS A 20 10.50 4.08 4.18
CA LYS A 20 10.73 4.44 5.59
C LYS A 20 11.94 3.70 6.16
N ASN A 21 12.55 4.27 7.20
CA ASN A 21 13.54 3.56 8.00
C ASN A 21 12.83 2.81 9.13
N ILE A 22 12.86 1.47 9.09
CA ILE A 22 12.20 0.64 10.10
C ILE A 22 12.71 0.87 11.53
N LEU A 23 13.92 1.40 11.72
CA LEU A 23 14.49 1.67 13.04
C LEU A 23 13.79 2.83 13.76
N LEU A 24 13.08 3.69 13.03
CA LEU A 24 12.33 4.81 13.61
C LEU A 24 11.31 4.36 14.65
N LYS A 25 10.75 3.15 14.51
CA LYS A 25 9.72 2.59 15.40
C LYS A 25 10.25 1.96 16.68
N TYR A 26 11.57 1.84 16.83
CA TYR A 26 12.19 1.16 17.97
C TYR A 26 12.98 2.15 18.83
N ASP A 27 12.71 2.18 20.14
CA ASP A 27 13.34 3.12 21.07
C ASP A 27 14.75 2.71 21.50
N ASN A 28 15.09 1.44 21.36
CA ASN A 28 16.36 0.86 21.81
C ASN A 28 17.52 1.02 20.83
N TYR A 29 17.32 1.72 19.70
CA TYR A 29 18.37 1.97 18.72
C TYR A 29 18.93 3.40 18.82
N PRO A 30 20.24 3.57 18.62
CA PRO A 30 20.87 4.90 18.60
C PRO A 30 20.26 5.83 17.54
N SER A 31 20.14 7.12 17.87
CA SER A 31 19.45 8.12 17.03
C SER A 31 20.14 8.37 15.68
N GLU A 32 21.46 8.13 15.60
CA GLU A 32 22.25 8.21 14.37
C GLU A 32 21.85 7.16 13.33
N LEU A 33 21.28 6.03 13.75
CA LEU A 33 20.73 5.00 12.87
C LEU A 33 19.27 5.25 12.48
N LYS A 34 18.60 6.17 13.19
CA LYS A 34 17.17 6.50 13.04
C LYS A 34 16.96 7.70 12.11
N GLN A 35 17.69 7.75 11.00
CA GLN A 35 17.55 8.79 9.99
C GLN A 35 16.48 8.39 8.97
N ARG A 36 15.62 9.34 8.58
CA ARG A 36 14.62 9.09 7.54
C ARG A 36 15.29 8.96 6.17
N PRO A 37 14.69 8.21 5.22
CA PRO A 37 15.22 8.13 3.87
C PRO A 37 15.52 9.53 3.31
N PHE A 38 16.72 9.68 2.76
CA PHE A 38 17.20 10.92 2.13
C PHE A 38 17.35 12.16 3.04
N SER A 39 17.20 12.04 4.37
CA SER A 39 17.27 13.20 5.28
C SER A 39 18.63 13.91 5.33
N LYS A 40 19.69 13.27 4.85
CA LYS A 40 21.05 13.83 4.73
C LYS A 40 21.53 13.94 3.28
N SER A 41 20.61 13.89 2.32
CA SER A 41 20.94 14.01 0.90
C SER A 41 21.20 15.49 0.56
N PRO A 42 22.40 15.85 0.06
CA PRO A 42 22.69 17.24 -0.31
C PRO A 42 21.72 17.78 -1.37
N ALA A 43 21.21 16.92 -2.25
CA ALA A 43 20.22 17.30 -3.25
C ALA A 43 18.84 17.61 -2.64
N CYS A 44 18.42 16.85 -1.63
CA CYS A 44 17.17 17.13 -0.90
C CYS A 44 17.29 18.39 -0.05
N GLU A 45 18.46 18.61 0.57
CA GLU A 45 18.75 19.85 1.31
C GLU A 45 18.72 21.07 0.40
N ALA A 46 19.41 21.02 -0.75
CA ALA A 46 19.39 22.09 -1.74
C ALA A 46 17.97 22.36 -2.26
N LYS A 47 17.18 21.31 -2.49
CA LYS A 47 15.79 21.45 -2.92
C LYS A 47 14.93 22.11 -1.84
N ALA A 48 15.07 21.72 -0.57
CA ALA A 48 14.34 22.34 0.54
C ALA A 48 14.69 23.83 0.70
N GLN A 49 15.93 24.23 0.41
CA GLN A 49 16.34 25.63 0.40
C GLN A 49 15.72 26.42 -0.76
N ALA A 50 15.61 25.80 -1.94
CA ALA A 50 15.07 26.44 -3.14
C ALA A 50 13.54 26.49 -3.16
N GLU A 51 12.87 25.51 -2.54
CA GLU A 51 11.43 25.33 -2.59
C GLU A 51 10.86 25.08 -1.19
N PRO A 52 10.34 26.13 -0.51
CA PRO A 52 9.83 26.00 0.86
C PRO A 52 8.65 25.02 1.04
N SER A 53 7.93 24.68 -0.05
CA SER A 53 6.88 23.66 -0.05
C SER A 53 7.41 22.22 -0.08
N PHE A 54 8.67 22.01 -0.41
CA PHE A 54 9.27 20.68 -0.42
C PHE A 54 9.46 20.18 1.01
N ASN A 55 8.80 19.06 1.33
CA ASN A 55 8.90 18.41 2.62
C ASN A 55 9.51 17.03 2.48
N ILE A 56 10.74 16.86 2.98
CA ILE A 56 11.49 15.59 2.97
C ILE A 56 10.73 14.47 3.70
N GLU A 57 9.90 14.81 4.68
CA GLU A 57 9.05 13.87 5.41
C GLU A 57 7.97 13.23 4.54
N LYS A 58 7.61 13.89 3.43
CA LYS A 58 6.64 13.43 2.43
C LYS A 58 7.31 13.07 1.11
N ILE A 59 8.57 12.63 1.13
CA ILE A 59 9.34 12.38 -0.09
C ILE A 59 8.72 11.30 -1.00
N ALA A 60 8.06 10.30 -0.43
CA ALA A 60 7.32 9.30 -1.20
C ALA A 60 6.19 9.95 -2.01
N ASN A 61 5.36 10.78 -1.36
CA ASN A 61 4.29 11.52 -2.04
C ASN A 61 4.83 12.49 -3.09
N TYR A 62 5.96 13.16 -2.81
CA TYR A 62 6.64 14.03 -3.78
C TYR A 62 7.00 13.26 -5.06
N TRP A 63 7.63 12.08 -4.92
CA TRP A 63 7.98 11.26 -6.07
C TRP A 63 6.76 10.70 -6.80
N ALA A 64 5.70 10.32 -6.08
CA ALA A 64 4.44 9.93 -6.70
C ALA A 64 3.85 11.07 -7.55
N GLY A 65 3.93 12.32 -7.08
CA GLY A 65 3.50 13.50 -7.85
C GLY A 65 4.36 13.74 -9.10
N VAL A 66 5.68 13.58 -8.99
CA VAL A 66 6.61 13.67 -10.14
C VAL A 66 6.31 12.59 -11.16
N VAL A 67 6.14 11.33 -10.74
CA VAL A 67 5.82 10.21 -11.63
C VAL A 67 4.45 10.42 -12.27
N GLY A 68 3.42 10.78 -11.49
CA GLY A 68 2.09 11.07 -12.01
C GLY A 68 2.09 12.17 -13.09
N LYS A 69 2.93 13.19 -12.93
CA LYS A 69 3.14 14.21 -13.98
C LYS A 69 3.71 13.62 -15.27
N ILE A 70 4.77 12.81 -15.16
CA ILE A 70 5.38 12.14 -16.32
C ILE A 70 4.35 11.24 -17.01
N LEU A 71 3.60 10.44 -16.25
CA LEU A 71 2.56 9.56 -16.79
C LEU A 71 1.50 10.34 -17.58
N ALA A 72 1.03 11.47 -17.04
CA ALA A 72 0.06 12.31 -17.71
C ALA A 72 0.62 12.94 -19.01
N GLU A 73 1.89 13.36 -19.01
CA GLU A 73 2.57 13.91 -20.20
C GLU A 73 2.75 12.84 -21.30
N GLU A 74 2.94 11.58 -20.92
CA GLU A 74 3.02 10.42 -21.84
C GLU A 74 1.64 9.85 -22.24
N GLY A 75 0.54 10.44 -21.75
CA GLY A 75 -0.82 10.01 -22.08
C GLY A 75 -1.26 8.72 -21.38
N ILE A 76 -0.61 8.33 -20.28
CA ILE A 76 -1.01 7.19 -19.44
C ILE A 76 -2.13 7.65 -18.48
N ASN A 77 -3.23 6.92 -18.48
CA ASN A 77 -4.48 7.36 -17.86
C ASN A 77 -4.53 7.13 -16.34
N GLU A 78 -3.83 6.12 -15.85
CA GLU A 78 -3.90 5.73 -14.45
C GLU A 78 -2.54 5.48 -13.82
N MET A 79 -2.37 6.01 -12.61
CA MET A 79 -1.27 5.63 -11.73
C MET A 79 -1.80 4.66 -10.67
N VAL A 80 -1.10 3.56 -10.46
CA VAL A 80 -1.37 2.60 -9.38
C VAL A 80 -0.21 2.60 -8.40
N ALA A 81 -0.47 2.48 -7.10
CA ALA A 81 0.58 2.38 -6.07
C ALA A 81 0.17 1.46 -4.93
N TRP A 82 1.12 1.02 -4.09
CA TRP A 82 0.80 0.50 -2.77
C TRP A 82 0.31 1.64 -1.87
N GLN A 83 -0.74 1.42 -1.06
CA GLN A 83 -1.46 2.54 -0.44
C GLN A 83 -0.59 3.43 0.47
N ASP A 84 0.41 2.87 1.13
CA ASP A 84 1.28 3.61 2.04
C ASP A 84 2.18 4.64 1.32
N GLY A 85 2.45 4.43 0.03
CA GLY A 85 3.18 5.39 -0.80
C GLY A 85 2.40 6.68 -1.10
N LEU A 86 1.07 6.63 -1.03
CA LEU A 86 0.18 7.77 -1.31
C LEU A 86 -0.54 8.29 -0.05
N THR A 87 -0.36 7.65 1.11
CA THR A 87 -1.05 8.02 2.35
C THR A 87 -0.88 9.51 2.67
N GLY A 88 -1.99 10.17 3.01
CA GLY A 88 -2.00 11.60 3.35
C GLY A 88 -2.07 12.55 2.14
N THR A 89 -2.43 12.02 0.98
CA THR A 89 -2.78 12.77 -0.24
C THR A 89 -4.20 12.42 -0.68
N THR A 90 -4.68 13.09 -1.72
CA THR A 90 -5.95 12.84 -2.39
C THR A 90 -5.73 12.64 -3.87
N LYS A 91 -6.69 12.06 -4.58
CA LYS A 91 -6.64 11.97 -6.05
C LYS A 91 -6.40 13.32 -6.71
N GLY A 92 -6.90 14.42 -6.12
CA GLY A 92 -6.75 15.78 -6.64
C GLY A 92 -5.30 16.29 -6.64
N ASP A 93 -4.39 15.66 -5.90
CA ASP A 93 -2.98 16.02 -5.86
C ASP A 93 -2.19 15.50 -7.08
N TYR A 94 -2.81 14.68 -7.92
CA TYR A 94 -2.18 14.02 -9.07
C TYR A 94 -2.79 14.47 -10.40
N THR A 95 -1.95 14.59 -11.42
CA THR A 95 -2.35 15.04 -12.76
C THR A 95 -2.89 13.91 -13.64
N THR A 96 -2.67 12.64 -13.27
CA THR A 96 -3.26 11.51 -13.99
C THR A 96 -4.79 11.53 -13.89
N PRO A 97 -5.52 11.16 -14.95
CA PRO A 97 -6.97 11.08 -14.92
C PRO A 97 -7.52 10.22 -13.77
N SER A 98 -6.90 9.06 -13.51
CA SER A 98 -7.20 8.13 -12.42
C SER A 98 -5.98 7.89 -11.54
N VAL A 99 -6.23 7.56 -10.27
CA VAL A 99 -5.24 7.04 -9.33
C VAL A 99 -5.90 5.94 -8.52
N ALA A 100 -5.26 4.77 -8.46
CA ALA A 100 -5.73 3.64 -7.66
C ALA A 100 -4.64 3.17 -6.68
N VAL A 101 -5.07 2.55 -5.58
CA VAL A 101 -4.17 1.95 -4.59
C VAL A 101 -4.42 0.46 -4.44
N ASN A 102 -3.34 -0.31 -4.42
CA ASN A 102 -3.34 -1.64 -3.85
C ASN A 102 -3.41 -1.52 -2.33
N LEU A 103 -4.58 -1.83 -1.77
CA LEU A 103 -4.83 -1.84 -0.34
C LEU A 103 -4.33 -3.17 0.24
N TRP A 104 -3.19 -3.13 0.91
CA TRP A 104 -2.47 -4.29 1.45
C TRP A 104 -2.41 -4.34 2.98
N ASP A 105 -3.27 -3.60 3.67
CA ASP A 105 -3.50 -3.80 5.10
C ASP A 105 -4.18 -5.15 5.36
N THR A 106 -3.84 -5.80 6.47
CA THR A 106 -4.57 -6.99 6.95
C THR A 106 -5.92 -6.58 7.54
N ILE A 107 -6.96 -7.39 7.37
CA ILE A 107 -8.30 -7.10 7.87
C ILE A 107 -8.29 -6.96 9.41
N PHE A 108 -7.59 -7.86 10.11
CA PHE A 108 -7.50 -7.85 11.56
C PHE A 108 -6.66 -6.70 12.16
N TRP A 109 -5.96 -5.90 11.35
CA TRP A 109 -5.27 -4.67 11.76
C TRP A 109 -5.86 -3.39 11.16
N GLY A 110 -7.12 -3.42 10.70
CA GLY A 110 -7.85 -2.20 10.35
C GLY A 110 -7.89 -1.86 8.86
N ALA A 111 -7.78 -2.85 7.96
CA ALA A 111 -7.94 -2.62 6.52
C ALA A 111 -9.26 -1.92 6.15
N THR A 112 -10.33 -2.14 6.91
CA THR A 112 -11.62 -1.47 6.72
C THR A 112 -11.51 0.04 6.94
N ASP A 113 -10.77 0.51 7.95
CA ASP A 113 -10.59 1.94 8.18
C ASP A 113 -9.74 2.58 7.07
N THR A 114 -8.76 1.83 6.56
CA THR A 114 -7.98 2.22 5.38
C THR A 114 -8.85 2.28 4.13
N LEU A 115 -9.76 1.32 3.92
CA LEU A 115 -10.68 1.30 2.78
C LEU A 115 -11.50 2.60 2.73
N VAL A 116 -12.09 2.99 3.85
CA VAL A 116 -12.87 4.23 3.97
C VAL A 116 -12.01 5.43 3.64
N ARG A 117 -10.85 5.54 4.30
CA ARG A 117 -9.96 6.69 4.16
C ARG A 117 -9.49 6.87 2.71
N GLU A 118 -9.04 5.81 2.06
CA GLU A 118 -8.52 5.91 0.68
C GLU A 118 -9.66 6.12 -0.33
N SER A 119 -10.85 5.54 -0.10
CA SER A 119 -12.03 5.79 -0.93
C SER A 119 -12.51 7.24 -0.82
N GLU A 120 -12.56 7.81 0.39
CA GLU A 120 -12.89 9.22 0.62
C GLU A 120 -11.83 10.19 0.06
N ALA A 121 -10.57 9.75 -0.02
CA ALA A 121 -9.50 10.48 -0.70
C ALA A 121 -9.64 10.47 -2.25
N GLY A 122 -10.61 9.72 -2.77
CA GLY A 122 -10.95 9.67 -4.19
C GLY A 122 -10.11 8.67 -5.00
N PHE A 123 -9.40 7.76 -4.34
CA PHE A 123 -8.63 6.72 -5.01
C PHE A 123 -9.53 5.55 -5.43
N GLY A 124 -9.21 4.94 -6.58
CA GLY A 124 -9.68 3.60 -6.88
C GLY A 124 -9.06 2.59 -5.92
N ILE A 125 -9.78 1.55 -5.53
CA ILE A 125 -9.28 0.53 -4.60
C ILE A 125 -9.09 -0.80 -5.31
N ILE A 126 -7.90 -1.37 -5.17
CA ILE A 126 -7.57 -2.75 -5.54
C ILE A 126 -7.27 -3.50 -4.26
N LEU A 127 -8.17 -4.37 -3.83
CA LEU A 127 -8.00 -5.14 -2.60
C LEU A 127 -6.89 -6.17 -2.74
N SER A 128 -5.85 -6.02 -1.92
CA SER A 128 -4.63 -6.83 -1.92
C SER A 128 -4.28 -7.30 -0.50
N ASN A 129 -5.30 -7.60 0.31
CA ASN A 129 -5.15 -7.94 1.72
C ASN A 129 -4.28 -9.21 1.91
N PRO A 130 -3.09 -9.11 2.51
CA PRO A 130 -2.12 -10.19 2.56
C PRO A 130 -2.58 -11.37 3.42
N ASP A 131 -3.48 -11.15 4.36
CA ASP A 131 -4.11 -12.21 5.14
C ASP A 131 -5.03 -13.13 4.32
N PHE A 132 -5.30 -12.81 3.04
CA PHE A 132 -6.09 -13.64 2.11
C PHE A 132 -5.45 -13.82 0.72
N THR A 133 -4.80 -12.81 0.15
CA THR A 133 -4.43 -12.82 -1.29
C THR A 133 -2.93 -12.87 -1.56
N TYR A 134 -2.11 -13.06 -0.53
CA TYR A 134 -0.67 -13.30 -0.69
C TYR A 134 -0.40 -14.80 -0.82
N PHE A 135 0.00 -15.21 -2.02
CA PHE A 135 0.25 -16.62 -2.37
C PHE A 135 1.68 -17.07 -2.14
N ASP A 136 2.54 -16.17 -1.64
CA ASP A 136 3.83 -16.47 -1.06
C ASP A 136 3.71 -16.92 0.42
N PHE A 137 2.49 -16.97 0.97
CA PHE A 137 2.20 -17.54 2.29
C PHE A 137 1.88 -19.04 2.21
N PRO A 138 2.20 -19.83 3.26
CA PRO A 138 2.00 -21.27 3.26
C PRO A 138 0.52 -21.64 3.18
N TYR A 139 0.19 -22.78 2.55
CA TYR A 139 -1.19 -23.26 2.43
C TYR A 139 -1.75 -23.81 3.74
N GLU A 140 -0.88 -24.35 4.60
CA GLU A 140 -1.23 -24.92 5.90
C GLU A 140 -0.16 -24.59 6.96
N ILE A 141 -0.49 -24.82 8.24
CA ILE A 141 0.45 -24.62 9.35
C ILE A 141 1.32 -25.87 9.48
N ASN A 142 2.36 -25.94 8.66
CA ASN A 142 3.35 -27.01 8.65
C ASN A 142 4.75 -26.42 8.47
N VAL A 143 5.74 -26.93 9.21
CA VAL A 143 7.12 -26.42 9.14
C VAL A 143 7.82 -26.78 7.83
N GLU A 144 7.30 -27.78 7.11
CA GLU A 144 7.80 -28.19 5.79
C GLU A 144 7.15 -27.39 4.65
N GLU A 145 6.09 -26.62 4.94
CA GLU A 145 5.44 -25.76 3.94
C GLU A 145 6.30 -24.57 3.56
N ARG A 146 6.21 -24.18 2.29
CA ARG A 146 6.93 -23.02 1.76
C ARG A 146 6.14 -21.75 2.04
N GLY A 147 6.84 -20.70 2.45
CA GLY A 147 6.31 -19.35 2.37
C GLY A 147 6.76 -18.44 3.49
N TYR A 148 6.57 -17.14 3.27
CA TYR A 148 6.59 -16.17 4.36
C TYR A 148 5.27 -16.22 5.12
N TYR A 149 5.17 -15.55 6.26
CA TYR A 149 4.00 -15.70 7.13
C TYR A 149 3.75 -14.48 8.00
N TRP A 150 4.15 -13.30 7.55
CA TRP A 150 4.12 -12.08 8.37
C TRP A 150 2.70 -11.57 8.62
N ALA A 151 1.73 -11.93 7.77
CA ALA A 151 0.31 -11.57 7.89
C ALA A 151 -0.64 -12.78 7.98
N SER A 152 -0.20 -13.98 7.59
CA SER A 152 -0.99 -15.20 7.74
C SER A 152 -0.14 -16.43 8.02
N ARG A 153 -0.67 -17.35 8.84
CA ARG A 153 0.00 -18.64 9.12
C ARG A 153 -0.41 -19.76 8.17
N ALA A 154 -1.56 -19.61 7.52
CA ALA A 154 -2.07 -20.52 6.52
C ALA A 154 -3.03 -19.76 5.61
N ASN A 155 -2.83 -19.89 4.30
CA ASN A 155 -3.63 -19.30 3.25
C ASN A 155 -4.11 -20.38 2.27
N SER A 156 -4.91 -21.31 2.79
CA SER A 156 -5.43 -22.43 2.02
C SER A 156 -6.38 -21.98 0.90
N MET A 157 -6.57 -22.82 -0.12
CA MET A 157 -7.56 -22.58 -1.18
C MET A 157 -8.96 -22.32 -0.62
N TYR A 158 -9.35 -23.00 0.46
CA TYR A 158 -10.62 -22.77 1.14
C TYR A 158 -10.70 -21.35 1.70
N LYS A 159 -9.65 -20.90 2.39
CA LYS A 159 -9.60 -19.55 2.97
C LYS A 159 -9.72 -18.47 1.89
N VAL A 160 -8.95 -18.61 0.80
CA VAL A 160 -9.00 -17.71 -0.36
C VAL A 160 -10.40 -17.69 -0.97
N PHE A 161 -11.02 -18.85 -1.15
CA PHE A 161 -12.38 -18.97 -1.69
C PHE A 161 -13.44 -18.28 -0.81
N THR A 162 -13.27 -18.34 0.51
CA THR A 162 -14.19 -17.70 1.47
C THR A 162 -13.95 -16.20 1.64
N PHE A 163 -12.91 -15.64 1.03
CA PHE A 163 -12.64 -14.21 1.11
C PHE A 163 -13.80 -13.40 0.55
N ALA A 164 -14.23 -12.40 1.31
CA ALA A 164 -15.32 -11.51 0.98
C ALA A 164 -14.80 -10.09 0.70
N PRO A 165 -14.39 -9.79 -0.55
CA PRO A 165 -13.78 -8.50 -0.89
C PRO A 165 -14.77 -7.33 -0.79
N GLU A 166 -16.04 -7.53 -1.14
CA GLU A 166 -17.05 -6.46 -1.11
C GLU A 166 -17.68 -6.23 0.27
N ASN A 167 -17.27 -7.02 1.28
CA ASN A 167 -17.71 -6.86 2.67
C ASN A 167 -16.60 -7.30 3.63
N LEU A 168 -15.50 -6.54 3.67
CA LEU A 168 -14.32 -6.87 4.49
C LEU A 168 -14.64 -7.28 5.94
N PRO A 169 -15.57 -6.64 6.67
CA PRO A 169 -15.94 -7.03 8.03
C PRO A 169 -16.42 -8.49 8.17
N GLN A 170 -17.14 -9.05 7.19
CA GLN A 170 -17.68 -10.42 7.30
C GLN A 170 -16.58 -11.49 7.36
N ASN A 171 -15.36 -11.16 6.93
CA ASN A 171 -14.22 -12.06 7.03
C ASN A 171 -13.87 -12.39 8.49
N ALA A 172 -14.24 -11.54 9.46
CA ALA A 172 -14.05 -11.82 10.88
C ALA A 172 -14.88 -13.01 11.39
N GLU A 173 -15.96 -13.37 10.71
CA GLU A 173 -16.78 -14.55 11.04
C GLU A 173 -16.26 -15.84 10.40
N THR A 174 -15.42 -15.73 9.38
CA THR A 174 -14.99 -16.87 8.53
C THR A 174 -13.49 -17.13 8.57
N ALA A 175 -12.70 -16.23 9.15
CA ALA A 175 -11.26 -16.35 9.30
C ALA A 175 -10.77 -15.92 10.69
N LEU A 176 -9.58 -16.40 11.04
CA LEU A 176 -8.88 -16.05 12.27
C LEU A 176 -7.69 -15.14 11.94
N ASN A 177 -7.21 -14.39 12.95
CA ASN A 177 -6.02 -13.56 12.78
C ASN A 177 -4.74 -14.41 12.70
N ILE A 178 -3.59 -13.76 12.52
CA ILE A 178 -2.28 -14.42 12.38
C ILE A 178 -1.86 -15.35 13.55
N GLN A 179 -2.46 -15.18 14.73
CA GLN A 179 -2.23 -16.01 15.91
C GLN A 179 -3.24 -17.16 16.04
N GLY A 180 -4.20 -17.27 15.12
CA GLY A 180 -5.29 -18.24 15.20
C GLY A 180 -6.40 -17.82 16.17
N ASN A 181 -6.50 -16.53 16.51
CA ASN A 181 -7.55 -16.02 17.40
C ASN A 181 -8.68 -15.38 16.59
N PRO A 182 -9.94 -15.49 17.07
CA PRO A 182 -11.03 -14.65 16.57
C PRO A 182 -10.69 -13.17 16.73
N TYR A 183 -11.25 -12.34 15.86
CA TYR A 183 -11.12 -10.89 15.90
C TYR A 183 -12.47 -10.24 15.56
N SER A 184 -12.59 -8.94 15.81
CA SER A 184 -13.81 -8.18 15.50
C SER A 184 -13.47 -7.02 14.59
N VAL A 185 -14.33 -6.78 13.60
CA VAL A 185 -14.25 -5.67 12.67
C VAL A 185 -15.65 -5.10 12.52
N THR A 186 -15.75 -3.78 12.51
CA THR A 186 -17.04 -3.09 12.37
C THR A 186 -17.29 -2.78 10.91
N THR A 187 -18.55 -2.95 10.47
CA THR A 187 -18.96 -2.47 9.15
C THR A 187 -18.99 -0.95 9.12
N PRO A 188 -18.28 -0.30 8.19
CA PRO A 188 -18.28 1.14 8.08
C PRO A 188 -19.58 1.64 7.42
N GLU A 189 -19.96 2.88 7.68
CA GLU A 189 -21.15 3.49 7.05
C GLU A 189 -20.98 3.74 5.55
N LYS A 190 -19.73 3.86 5.10
CA LYS A 190 -19.31 4.04 3.71
C LYS A 190 -18.15 3.09 3.41
N PRO A 191 -17.92 2.71 2.15
CA PRO A 191 -16.79 1.87 1.77
C PRO A 191 -15.47 2.55 2.09
#